data_AF-A0A9P9Y4K6-F1
#
_entry.id   AF-A0A9P9Y4K6-F1
#
_cell.length_a   1.000
_cell.length_b   1.000
_cell.length_c   1.000
_cell.angle_alpha   90.00
_cell.angle_beta   90.00
_cell.angle_gamma   90.00
#
_symmetry.space_group_name_H-M   'P 1'
#
loop_
_entity.id
_entity.type
_entity.pdbx_description
1 polymer ?
#
loop_
_entity_poly.entity_id
_entity_poly.type
_entity_poly.pdbx_seq_one_letter_code
_entity_poly.pdbx_strand_id
1 'polypeptide(L)'
;MHLPVVKLSPIAAQFDTQETTRNRALSAPTPTPPPAGIAAPGPTQDGMAADCSRFWLVPGADTCESIAKRAGIAQDSLKYWNPALKDYCSGLELDVYVCVGRPDSAGGGGGGSGSATTPWTTSVAVPSASGTAVPTPLPTQTGMVQGCREFYYGQSGDGCWAIANANGIELS
;
A
#
# COMPACT_ATOMS: atom_id res chain seq x y z
N MET A 1 -68.21 2.07 46.25
CA MET A 1 -67.92 3.36 45.59
C MET A 1 -66.52 3.26 45.03
N HIS A 2 -66.42 3.09 43.70
CA HIS A 2 -65.19 2.73 42.99
C HIS A 2 -64.51 4.00 42.44
N LEU A 3 -63.23 4.17 42.77
CA LEU A 3 -62.35 5.17 42.15
C LEU A 3 -61.96 4.71 40.73
N PRO A 4 -62.01 5.57 39.69
CA PRO A 4 -61.45 5.25 38.39
C PRO A 4 -59.96 5.61 38.29
N VAL A 5 -59.17 4.62 37.91
CA VAL A 5 -57.75 4.71 37.53
C VAL A 5 -57.62 5.43 36.18
N VAL A 6 -56.79 6.47 36.11
CA VAL A 6 -56.51 7.23 34.87
C VAL A 6 -55.46 6.48 34.04
N LYS A 7 -55.86 6.09 32.83
CA LYS A 7 -55.04 5.40 31.82
C LYS A 7 -54.34 6.46 30.96
N LEU A 8 -53.01 6.52 30.99
CA LEU A 8 -52.21 7.34 30.08
C LEU A 8 -51.75 6.49 28.89
N SER A 9 -52.02 6.97 27.67
CA SER A 9 -51.48 6.44 26.41
C SER A 9 -50.68 7.54 25.71
N PRO A 10 -49.60 7.19 24.97
CA PRO A 10 -48.64 8.16 24.46
C PRO A 10 -49.09 8.88 23.19
N ILE A 11 -48.45 10.04 23.03
CA ILE A 11 -48.68 11.14 22.11
C ILE A 11 -48.22 10.74 20.70
N ALA A 12 -49.11 10.83 19.71
CA ALA A 12 -48.75 10.80 18.29
C ALA A 12 -48.58 12.24 17.80
N ALA A 13 -47.35 12.64 17.44
CA ALA A 13 -47.11 13.89 16.72
C ALA A 13 -47.15 13.61 15.21
N GLN A 14 -48.06 14.30 14.54
CA GLN A 14 -48.27 14.26 13.10
C GLN A 14 -47.27 15.17 12.39
N PHE A 15 -46.79 14.71 11.22
CA PHE A 15 -46.01 15.47 10.27
C PHE A 15 -46.96 16.36 9.44
N ASP A 16 -46.67 17.67 9.39
CA ASP A 16 -47.22 18.60 8.38
C ASP A 16 -46.04 19.35 7.72
N THR A 17 -46.34 20.10 6.68
CA THR A 17 -45.77 19.96 5.33
C THR A 17 -44.85 21.12 4.93
N GLN A 18 -43.82 20.77 4.15
CA GLN A 18 -43.15 21.54 3.08
C GLN A 18 -42.61 22.95 3.35
N GLU A 19 -41.30 23.12 3.12
CA GLU A 19 -40.80 24.29 2.40
C GLU A 19 -39.94 23.86 1.20
N THR A 20 -40.45 24.22 0.02
CA THR A 20 -39.83 24.05 -1.28
C THR A 20 -38.66 25.02 -1.41
N THR A 21 -37.42 24.53 -1.37
CA THR A 21 -36.28 25.25 -1.96
C THR A 21 -35.28 24.28 -2.59
N ARG A 22 -35.46 24.08 -3.89
CA ARG A 22 -34.38 24.02 -4.89
C ARG A 22 -33.23 23.05 -4.58
N ASN A 23 -33.57 21.78 -4.58
CA ASN A 23 -32.70 20.63 -4.78
C ASN A 23 -31.97 20.71 -6.13
N ARG A 24 -30.93 21.52 -6.19
CA ARG A 24 -29.80 21.33 -7.11
C ARG A 24 -28.86 20.33 -6.44
N ALA A 25 -29.09 19.05 -6.69
CA ALA A 25 -28.12 18.00 -6.40
C ALA A 25 -26.84 18.35 -7.17
N LEU A 26 -25.85 18.88 -6.46
CA LEU A 26 -24.47 18.78 -6.88
C LEU A 26 -24.16 17.28 -6.81
N SER A 27 -24.09 16.64 -7.97
CA SER A 27 -23.51 15.30 -8.08
C SER A 27 -22.12 15.37 -7.45
N ALA A 28 -21.98 14.84 -6.23
CA ALA A 28 -20.68 14.58 -5.67
C ALA A 28 -19.96 13.64 -6.65
N PRO A 29 -18.71 13.93 -7.04
CA PRO A 29 -17.96 12.97 -7.83
C PRO A 29 -17.90 11.66 -7.04
N THR A 30 -18.27 10.55 -7.68
CA THR A 30 -17.97 9.21 -7.16
C THR A 30 -16.48 9.19 -6.79
N PRO A 31 -16.09 8.77 -5.58
CA PRO A 31 -14.69 8.65 -5.25
C PRO A 31 -14.06 7.72 -6.28
N THR A 32 -13.17 8.26 -7.10
CA THR A 32 -12.33 7.45 -7.98
C THR A 32 -11.66 6.42 -7.06
N PRO A 33 -11.76 5.11 -7.33
CA PRO A 33 -11.00 4.14 -6.56
C PRO A 33 -9.54 4.60 -6.57
N PRO A 34 -8.85 4.57 -5.40
CA PRO A 34 -7.44 4.90 -5.38
C PRO A 34 -6.74 4.09 -6.47
N PRO A 35 -5.77 4.68 -7.20
CA PRO A 35 -5.07 3.94 -8.24
C PRO A 35 -4.58 2.64 -7.63
N ALA A 36 -5.09 1.51 -8.12
CA ALA A 36 -4.66 0.21 -7.64
C ALA A 36 -3.14 0.15 -7.83
N GLY A 37 -2.42 -0.17 -6.76
CA GLY A 37 -0.99 -0.34 -6.79
C GLY A 37 -0.61 -1.40 -7.82
N ILE A 38 0.65 -1.41 -8.22
CA ILE A 38 1.15 -2.52 -9.04
C ILE A 38 1.16 -3.79 -8.19
N ALA A 39 0.94 -4.95 -8.81
CA ALA A 39 0.93 -6.21 -8.06
C ALA A 39 2.32 -6.53 -7.49
N ALA A 40 2.36 -7.01 -6.24
CA ALA A 40 3.60 -7.48 -5.64
C ALA A 40 4.11 -8.74 -6.37
N PRO A 41 5.43 -9.02 -6.34
CA PRO A 41 5.99 -10.23 -6.97
C PRO A 41 5.66 -11.55 -6.25
N GLY A 42 4.99 -11.50 -5.08
CA GLY A 42 4.72 -12.67 -4.26
C GLY A 42 3.82 -12.33 -3.06
N PRO A 43 3.83 -13.14 -1.99
CA PRO A 43 2.95 -12.93 -0.84
C PRO A 43 3.25 -11.61 -0.15
N THR A 44 2.20 -10.89 0.23
CA THR A 44 2.29 -9.58 0.88
C THR A 44 1.81 -9.68 2.31
N GLN A 45 2.40 -8.87 3.17
CA GLN A 45 1.93 -8.73 4.54
C GLN A 45 0.52 -8.11 4.58
N ASP A 46 -0.30 -8.58 5.54
CA ASP A 46 -1.64 -8.06 5.75
C ASP A 46 -1.64 -6.54 6.06
N GLY A 47 -2.69 -5.86 5.60
CA GLY A 47 -2.87 -4.43 5.84
C GLY A 47 -1.96 -3.51 5.02
N MET A 48 -1.11 -4.05 4.14
CA MET A 48 -0.29 -3.23 3.22
C MET A 48 -1.14 -2.27 2.38
N ALA A 49 -0.64 -1.06 2.15
CA ALA A 49 -1.32 -0.02 1.36
C ALA A 49 -1.72 -0.51 -0.04
N ALA A 50 -2.98 -0.28 -0.42
CA ALA A 50 -3.56 -0.76 -1.67
C ALA A 50 -2.92 -0.15 -2.93
N ASP A 51 -2.35 1.04 -2.82
CA ASP A 51 -1.68 1.78 -3.90
C ASP A 51 -0.15 1.72 -3.78
N CYS A 52 0.37 0.63 -3.20
CA CYS A 52 1.81 0.42 -3.14
C CYS A 52 2.43 0.34 -4.55
N SER A 53 3.55 1.03 -4.74
CA SER A 53 4.30 1.07 -5.99
C SER A 53 5.75 0.56 -5.85
N ARG A 54 6.22 0.31 -4.62
CA ARG A 54 7.56 -0.26 -4.35
C ARG A 54 7.47 -1.27 -3.21
N PHE A 55 8.07 -2.44 -3.41
CA PHE A 55 7.99 -3.56 -2.48
C PHE A 55 9.36 -3.91 -1.92
N TRP A 56 9.39 -4.29 -0.65
CA TRP A 56 10.57 -4.81 0.03
C TRP A 56 10.28 -6.22 0.53
N LEU A 57 11.10 -7.20 0.11
CA LEU A 57 11.02 -8.56 0.67
C LEU A 57 11.79 -8.58 1.99
N VAL A 58 11.16 -9.03 3.07
CA VAL A 58 11.74 -9.01 4.41
C VAL A 58 12.54 -10.30 4.67
N PRO A 59 13.89 -10.31 4.57
CA PRO A 59 14.70 -11.44 4.99
C PRO A 59 14.75 -11.58 6.52
N GLY A 60 15.15 -12.75 7.01
CA GLY A 60 15.19 -13.11 8.42
C GLY A 60 16.05 -12.26 9.37
N ALA A 61 16.77 -11.26 8.88
CA ALA A 61 17.61 -10.36 9.68
C ALA A 61 17.15 -8.89 9.66
N ASP A 62 16.03 -8.59 9.01
CA ASP A 62 15.59 -7.21 8.82
C ASP A 62 14.79 -6.67 10.01
N THR A 63 15.02 -5.38 10.28
CA THR A 63 14.19 -4.54 11.16
C THR A 63 13.56 -3.43 10.34
N CYS A 64 12.45 -2.86 10.80
CA CYS A 64 11.88 -1.66 10.16
C CYS A 64 12.89 -0.53 9.99
N GLU A 65 13.80 -0.33 10.94
CA GLU A 65 14.84 0.69 10.84
C GLU A 65 15.76 0.39 9.66
N SER A 66 16.24 -0.86 9.55
CA SER A 66 17.11 -1.28 8.45
C SER A 66 16.41 -1.21 7.08
N ILE A 67 15.12 -1.58 7.03
CA ILE A 67 14.28 -1.50 5.84
C ILE A 67 14.11 -0.04 5.43
N ALA A 68 13.64 0.82 6.33
CA ALA A 68 13.40 2.23 6.05
C ALA A 68 14.68 2.91 5.56
N LYS A 69 15.81 2.66 6.24
CA LYS A 69 17.12 3.20 5.88
C LYS A 69 17.56 2.76 4.48
N ARG A 70 17.47 1.46 4.16
CA ARG A 70 17.91 0.94 2.84
C ARG A 70 16.93 1.25 1.71
N ALA A 71 15.64 1.39 2.02
CA ALA A 71 14.62 1.81 1.07
C ALA A 71 14.61 3.33 0.82
N GLY A 72 15.30 4.11 1.67
CA GLY A 72 15.41 5.56 1.59
C GLY A 72 14.15 6.30 2.04
N ILE A 73 13.41 5.76 3.00
CA ILE A 73 12.13 6.30 3.49
C ILE A 73 12.16 6.55 5.00
N ALA A 74 11.24 7.36 5.49
CA ALA A 74 11.02 7.50 6.94
C ALA A 74 10.36 6.23 7.49
N GLN A 75 10.75 5.82 8.69
CA GLN A 75 10.12 4.68 9.37
C GLN A 75 8.63 4.93 9.66
N ASP A 76 8.23 6.18 9.88
CA ASP A 76 6.81 6.54 10.04
C ASP A 76 6.02 6.33 8.75
N SER A 77 6.59 6.65 7.59
CA SER A 77 5.98 6.34 6.29
C SER A 77 5.87 4.82 6.10
N LEU A 78 6.91 4.06 6.46
CA LEU A 78 6.88 2.60 6.41
C LEU A 78 5.74 2.03 7.27
N LYS A 79 5.56 2.49 8.50
CA LYS A 79 4.46 2.05 9.38
C LYS A 79 3.10 2.52 8.87
N TYR A 80 3.02 3.74 8.35
CA TYR A 80 1.77 4.29 7.80
C TYR A 80 1.27 3.48 6.59
N TRP A 81 2.18 3.01 5.74
CA TRP A 81 1.84 2.16 4.60
C TRP A 81 1.65 0.69 4.95
N ASN A 82 2.10 0.27 6.14
CA ASN A 82 2.01 -1.12 6.59
C ASN A 82 1.57 -1.14 8.07
N PRO A 83 0.28 -0.93 8.35
CA PRO A 83 -0.25 -0.86 9.72
C PRO A 83 0.00 -2.13 10.54
N ALA A 84 0.12 -3.30 9.89
CA ALA A 84 0.45 -4.55 10.55
C ALA A 84 1.84 -4.54 11.23
N LEU A 85 2.76 -3.64 10.84
CA LEU A 85 4.06 -3.51 11.50
C LEU A 85 3.94 -3.08 12.96
N LYS A 86 2.89 -2.33 13.33
CA LYS A 86 2.68 -1.72 14.66
C LYS A 86 3.76 -0.68 14.99
N ASP A 87 3.60 0.01 16.13
CA ASP A 87 4.49 1.11 16.53
C ASP A 87 5.94 0.68 16.77
N TYR A 88 6.12 -0.51 17.36
CA TYR A 88 7.44 -1.07 17.70
C TYR A 88 7.94 -2.10 16.70
N CYS A 89 7.34 -2.17 15.49
CA CYS A 89 7.75 -3.13 14.46
C CYS A 89 7.68 -4.61 14.86
N SER A 90 6.87 -4.91 15.89
CA SER A 90 6.67 -6.26 16.40
C SER A 90 5.79 -7.13 15.50
N GLY A 91 5.15 -6.53 14.50
CA GLY A 91 4.40 -7.27 13.49
C GLY A 91 5.15 -7.48 12.19
N LEU A 92 6.46 -7.16 12.09
CA LEU A 92 7.22 -7.42 10.87
C LEU A 92 7.28 -8.93 10.59
N GLU A 93 6.71 -9.36 9.46
CA GLU A 93 6.70 -10.76 9.03
C GLU A 93 7.87 -11.03 8.06
N LEU A 94 8.46 -12.21 8.17
CA LEU A 94 9.57 -12.64 7.33
C LEU A 94 9.07 -13.30 6.04
N ASP A 95 9.90 -13.26 4.99
CA ASP A 95 9.64 -13.88 3.69
C ASP A 95 8.36 -13.41 2.97
N VAL A 96 7.86 -12.22 3.36
CA VAL A 96 6.73 -11.54 2.72
C VAL A 96 7.10 -10.12 2.31
N TYR A 97 6.32 -9.56 1.38
CA TYR A 97 6.49 -8.20 0.90
C TYR A 97 5.81 -7.16 1.78
N VAL A 98 6.53 -6.06 2.06
CA VAL A 98 6.00 -4.83 2.66
C VAL A 98 6.11 -3.66 1.69
N CYS A 99 5.26 -2.66 1.87
CA CYS A 99 5.26 -1.46 1.04
C CYS A 99 6.34 -0.46 1.47
N VAL A 100 7.17 -0.03 0.52
CA VAL A 100 8.22 0.98 0.74
C VAL A 100 8.09 2.18 -0.20
N GLY A 101 6.94 2.34 -0.84
CA GLY A 101 6.63 3.55 -1.61
C GLY A 101 5.27 3.49 -2.27
N ARG A 102 4.64 4.65 -2.39
CA ARG A 102 3.41 4.91 -3.13
C ARG A 102 3.73 5.84 -4.31
N PRO A 103 2.86 5.96 -5.34
CA PRO A 103 3.12 6.79 -6.52
C PRO A 103 3.36 8.28 -6.22
N ASP A 104 2.90 8.79 -5.07
CA ASP A 104 3.15 10.16 -4.58
C ASP A 104 4.42 10.30 -3.72
N SER A 105 5.08 9.17 -3.39
CA SER A 105 6.20 9.11 -2.47
C SER A 105 7.56 9.24 -3.15
N ALA A 106 7.59 9.62 -4.43
CA ALA A 106 8.82 9.87 -5.19
C ALA A 106 9.47 11.19 -4.76
N GLY A 107 10.02 11.20 -3.55
CA GLY A 107 10.75 12.32 -2.97
C GLY A 107 11.21 11.92 -1.57
N GLY A 108 12.44 11.44 -1.46
CA GLY A 108 13.03 11.12 -0.17
C GLY A 108 13.12 12.35 0.71
N GLY A 109 12.68 12.20 1.96
CA GLY A 109 13.10 13.03 3.09
C GLY A 109 12.07 14.02 3.62
N GLY A 110 11.57 13.71 4.82
CA GLY A 110 11.12 14.71 5.79
C GLY A 110 9.64 15.00 5.78
N GLY A 111 8.97 14.62 6.87
CA GLY A 111 7.61 15.05 7.14
C GLY A 111 7.48 16.56 7.14
N GLY A 112 6.46 17.04 6.43
CA GLY A 112 6.00 18.41 6.47
C GLY A 112 4.69 18.50 5.72
N SER A 113 3.59 18.69 6.46
CA SER A 113 2.32 19.11 5.87
C SER A 113 2.54 20.46 5.19
N GLY A 114 2.51 20.47 3.86
CA GLY A 114 2.77 21.66 3.05
C GLY A 114 2.46 21.40 1.60
N SER A 115 1.32 21.92 1.15
CA SER A 115 0.84 21.85 -0.23
C SER A 115 1.71 22.69 -1.19
N ALA A 116 1.91 22.12 -2.38
CA ALA A 116 2.10 22.74 -3.69
C ALA A 116 3.49 23.16 -4.19
N THR A 117 3.79 22.54 -5.35
CA THR A 117 4.45 23.05 -6.57
C THR A 117 5.95 23.30 -6.58
N THR A 118 6.68 22.42 -7.28
CA THR A 118 7.33 22.77 -8.56
C THR A 118 7.33 21.56 -9.51
N PRO A 119 7.27 21.77 -10.85
CA PRO A 119 7.24 20.69 -11.81
C PRO A 119 8.66 20.21 -12.13
N TRP A 120 8.90 18.91 -12.05
CA TRP A 120 10.06 18.30 -12.70
C TRP A 120 9.59 17.45 -13.86
N THR A 121 9.77 18.01 -15.04
CA THR A 121 9.64 17.35 -16.33
C THR A 121 10.93 16.61 -16.63
N THR A 122 10.87 15.28 -16.58
CA THR A 122 11.53 14.42 -17.57
C THR A 122 10.75 13.12 -17.68
N SER A 123 9.64 13.20 -18.41
CA SER A 123 9.01 12.02 -18.99
C SER A 123 9.97 11.49 -20.06
N VAL A 124 10.85 10.58 -19.66
CA VAL A 124 11.39 9.59 -20.58
C VAL A 124 10.32 8.53 -20.70
N ALA A 125 9.75 8.40 -21.91
CA ALA A 125 8.76 7.39 -22.20
C ALA A 125 9.30 6.01 -21.78
N VAL A 126 8.67 5.43 -20.76
CA VAL A 126 8.87 4.04 -20.38
C VAL A 126 8.41 3.22 -21.59
N PRO A 127 9.24 2.31 -22.14
CA PRO A 127 8.76 1.42 -23.19
C PRO A 127 7.54 0.68 -22.65
N SER A 128 6.40 0.91 -23.29
CA SER A 128 5.12 0.28 -22.98
C SER A 128 5.23 -1.20 -23.31
N ALA A 129 5.71 -1.99 -22.35
CA ALA A 129 5.61 -3.42 -22.38
C ALA A 129 4.14 -3.77 -22.10
N SER A 130 3.41 -4.18 -23.13
CA SER A 130 2.12 -4.87 -22.97
C SER A 130 2.38 -6.22 -22.29
N GLY A 131 2.31 -6.20 -20.97
CA GLY A 131 2.42 -7.33 -20.07
C GLY A 131 2.34 -6.80 -18.65
N THR A 132 1.66 -7.50 -17.74
CA THR A 132 1.55 -7.12 -16.33
C THR A 132 2.97 -6.91 -15.78
N ALA A 133 3.37 -5.66 -15.59
CA ALA A 133 4.70 -5.31 -15.14
C ALA A 133 4.76 -5.60 -13.63
N VAL A 134 5.58 -6.59 -13.26
CA VAL A 134 5.89 -6.87 -11.86
C VAL A 134 7.04 -5.93 -11.46
N PRO A 135 6.95 -5.20 -10.35
CA PRO A 135 8.05 -4.37 -9.89
C PRO A 135 9.24 -5.22 -9.48
N THR A 136 10.42 -4.71 -9.75
CA THR A 136 11.64 -5.22 -9.14
C THR A 136 11.62 -4.94 -7.63
N PRO A 137 11.63 -5.96 -6.77
CA PRO A 137 11.61 -5.78 -5.33
C PRO A 137 12.95 -5.27 -4.80
N LEU A 138 12.92 -4.60 -3.64
CA LEU A 138 14.11 -4.25 -2.89
C LEU A 138 14.41 -5.29 -1.79
N PRO A 139 15.69 -5.43 -1.40
CA PRO A 139 16.88 -4.82 -2.02
C PRO A 139 17.23 -5.48 -3.36
N THR A 140 17.88 -4.72 -4.25
CA THR A 140 18.32 -5.22 -5.56
C THR A 140 19.83 -5.46 -5.59
N GLN A 141 20.26 -6.42 -6.40
CA GLN A 141 21.67 -6.61 -6.73
C GLN A 141 22.04 -5.89 -8.03
N THR A 142 23.24 -5.30 -8.05
CA THR A 142 23.80 -4.69 -9.26
C THR A 142 23.93 -5.73 -10.37
N GLY A 143 23.54 -5.37 -11.59
CA GLY A 143 23.64 -6.26 -12.76
C GLY A 143 22.44 -7.19 -12.97
N MET A 144 21.36 -7.06 -12.18
CA MET A 144 20.12 -7.78 -12.48
C MET A 144 19.55 -7.35 -13.82
N VAL A 145 19.14 -8.33 -14.64
CA VAL A 145 18.63 -8.08 -15.98
C VAL A 145 17.33 -7.27 -15.94
N GLN A 146 17.14 -6.39 -16.93
CA GLN A 146 15.92 -5.62 -17.04
C GLN A 146 14.76 -6.52 -17.47
N GLY A 147 13.57 -6.26 -16.92
CA GLY A 147 12.36 -7.00 -17.30
C GLY A 147 12.24 -8.39 -16.66
N CYS A 148 13.01 -8.70 -15.61
CA CYS A 148 12.72 -9.86 -14.74
C CYS A 148 11.26 -9.83 -14.28
N ARG A 149 10.61 -10.99 -14.31
CA ARG A 149 9.23 -11.19 -13.85
C ARG A 149 9.15 -12.06 -12.60
N GLU A 150 10.20 -12.82 -12.34
CA GLU A 150 10.38 -13.67 -11.18
C GLU A 150 11.65 -13.21 -10.45
N PHE A 151 11.60 -13.20 -9.13
CA PHE A 151 12.67 -12.69 -8.28
C PHE A 151 12.96 -13.68 -7.16
N TYR A 152 14.24 -13.89 -6.89
CA TYR A 152 14.72 -14.72 -5.79
C TYR A 152 15.64 -13.88 -4.89
N TYR A 153 15.36 -13.90 -3.58
CA TYR A 153 16.26 -13.29 -2.61
C TYR A 153 17.29 -14.32 -2.16
N GLY A 154 18.56 -14.07 -2.49
CA GLY A 154 19.66 -14.92 -2.07
C GLY A 154 19.80 -14.95 -0.55
N GLN A 155 19.60 -16.12 0.03
CA GLN A 155 19.81 -16.43 1.43
C GLN A 155 21.28 -16.82 1.69
N SER A 156 21.68 -16.74 2.96
CA SER A 156 23.02 -17.19 3.36
C SER A 156 23.14 -18.70 3.15
N GLY A 157 24.11 -19.11 2.34
CA GLY A 157 24.37 -20.52 2.03
C GLY A 157 23.81 -20.98 0.69
N ASP A 158 23.08 -20.12 -0.02
CA ASP A 158 22.66 -20.43 -1.38
C ASP A 158 23.84 -20.49 -2.34
N GLY A 159 23.82 -21.50 -3.20
CA GLY A 159 24.71 -21.60 -4.36
C GLY A 159 23.94 -21.35 -5.64
N CYS A 160 24.58 -20.69 -6.62
CA CYS A 160 23.98 -20.43 -7.93
C CYS A 160 23.38 -21.69 -8.57
N TRP A 161 24.06 -22.83 -8.43
CA TRP A 161 23.57 -24.11 -8.94
C TRP A 161 22.27 -24.57 -8.28
N ALA A 162 22.16 -24.48 -6.96
CA ALA A 162 20.97 -24.92 -6.24
C ALA A 162 19.75 -24.06 -6.60
N ILE A 163 19.94 -22.74 -6.67
CA ILE A 163 18.90 -21.80 -7.09
C ILE A 163 18.49 -22.08 -8.53
N ALA A 164 19.46 -22.20 -9.44
CA ALA A 164 19.19 -22.40 -10.85
C ALA A 164 18.44 -23.72 -11.09
N ASN A 165 18.91 -24.82 -10.51
CA ASN A 165 18.24 -26.11 -10.57
C ASN A 165 16.82 -26.07 -9.97
N ALA A 166 16.63 -25.43 -8.82
CA ALA A 166 15.32 -25.30 -8.18
C ALA A 166 14.31 -24.49 -9.03
N ASN A 167 14.80 -23.58 -9.86
CA ASN A 167 13.99 -22.73 -10.74
C ASN A 167 14.01 -23.19 -12.21
N GLY A 168 14.58 -24.36 -12.51
CA GLY A 168 14.66 -24.90 -13.87
C GLY A 168 15.52 -24.06 -14.84
N ILE A 169 16.50 -23.32 -14.32
CA ILE A 169 17.45 -22.51 -15.08
C ILE A 169 18.71 -23.36 -15.31
N GLU A 170 19.07 -23.63 -16.56
CA GLU A 170 20.33 -24.29 -16.89
C GLU A 170 21.49 -23.28 -16.80
N LEU A 171 22.51 -23.61 -16.00
CA LEU A 171 23.76 -22.86 -15.97
C LEU A 171 24.68 -23.42 -17.06
N SER A 172 24.90 -22.63 -18.11
CA SER A 172 25.80 -22.93 -19.24
C SER A 172 27.27 -22.67 -18.90
#